data_AF-E3JQW4-F1
#
_entry.id   AF-E3JQW4-F1
#
_cell.length_a   1.000
_cell.length_b   1.000
_cell.length_c   1.000
_cell.angle_alpha   90.00
_cell.angle_beta   90.00
_cell.angle_gamma   90.00
#
_symmetry.space_group_name_H-M   'P 1'
#
loop_
_entity.id
_entity.type
_entity.pdbx_description
1 polymer ?
#
loop_
_entity_poly.entity_id
_entity_poly.type
_entity_poly.pdbx_seq_one_letter_code
_entity_poly.pdbx_strand_id
1 'polypeptide(L)'
;MSLLFPNMASLANSLTPSVGGLNTPFPSLKVASIVDDAKSKAKQLESKSKEGIEGAKAQISSEAEALRSKVASAAGVGAASKASIELYSTKYYAACAGGGVLACGLTHALVTPLDLVKCRRQVDKTLYKGNMDGWSKIYKSGGLGGLYTGIGPTWVGYSVQGACKYGFYEYFKKKYADAVGPANAVKYKDAIYLAGSASAELIADAAYVPLEAVKVRMQTTIPPFATGMVDGFKKFVAVEGTGGLYKSLGSLWSRQIPYTMMKFWSFEATVTKIYASLGKPKDSYNKLQQLGVSFVGGYIAGVFCAVVSHPADTMVSKLNAVGKEGSAKPSVGSIYKEIGFGGLWAGLGTRIVMIGTLTALQWLIYDYVKVAFGLPTTGSAEPQKK
;
A
#
# COMPACT_ATOMS: atom_id res chain seq x y z
N MET A 1 27.15 43.10 -3.49
CA MET A 1 27.34 42.08 -2.44
C MET A 1 27.28 40.73 -3.14
N SER A 2 28.40 40.34 -3.75
CA SER A 2 28.52 39.23 -4.71
C SER A 2 29.89 38.60 -4.52
N LEU A 3 30.03 37.87 -3.43
CA LEU A 3 31.22 37.09 -3.09
C LEU A 3 30.73 35.83 -2.41
N LEU A 4 30.92 34.68 -3.07
CA LEU A 4 31.10 33.33 -2.54
C LEU A 4 30.85 32.37 -3.69
N PHE A 5 31.86 32.13 -4.54
CA PHE A 5 32.22 30.85 -5.19
C PHE A 5 33.40 31.12 -6.16
N PRO A 6 34.60 30.55 -5.93
CA PRO A 6 35.74 30.76 -6.81
C PRO A 6 35.61 29.98 -8.15
N ASN A 7 36.11 30.61 -9.21
CA ASN A 7 36.14 30.13 -10.60
C ASN A 7 36.97 28.82 -10.75
N MET A 8 36.45 27.88 -11.56
CA MET A 8 37.05 26.58 -11.89
C MET A 8 38.48 26.66 -12.48
N ALA A 9 38.90 27.82 -12.99
CA ALA A 9 40.28 28.03 -13.45
C ALA A 9 41.33 27.97 -12.32
N SER A 10 40.94 28.27 -11.07
CA SER A 10 41.89 28.24 -9.93
C SER A 10 42.17 26.84 -9.38
N LEU A 11 41.28 25.87 -9.64
CA LEU A 11 41.41 24.49 -9.15
C LEU A 11 42.32 23.63 -10.06
N ALA A 12 42.53 24.05 -11.31
CA ALA A 12 43.37 23.33 -12.27
C ALA A 12 44.89 23.56 -12.03
N ASN A 13 45.26 24.68 -11.40
CA ASN A 13 46.66 25.03 -11.13
C ASN A 13 47.20 24.47 -9.80
N SER A 14 46.39 23.82 -8.97
CA SER A 14 46.82 23.26 -7.68
C SER A 14 47.18 21.76 -7.72
N LEU A 15 47.15 21.12 -8.90
CA LEU A 15 47.37 19.68 -9.06
C LEU A 15 48.60 19.31 -9.93
N THR A 16 49.50 20.25 -10.19
CA THR A 16 50.79 19.96 -10.84
C THR A 16 51.91 19.89 -9.80
N PRO A 17 52.42 18.70 -9.43
CA PRO A 17 53.66 18.63 -8.66
C PRO A 17 54.83 18.97 -9.59
N SER A 18 55.55 20.05 -9.25
CA SER A 18 56.87 20.37 -9.76
C SER A 18 57.84 19.27 -9.32
N VAL A 19 58.14 18.31 -10.20
CA VAL A 19 59.26 17.37 -10.02
C VAL A 19 60.44 17.91 -10.82
N GLY A 20 61.34 18.59 -10.10
CA GLY A 20 62.67 18.90 -10.60
C GLY A 20 63.54 17.64 -10.55
N GLY A 21 64.27 17.40 -11.64
CA GLY A 21 65.43 16.51 -11.69
C GLY A 21 65.14 15.04 -11.99
N LEU A 22 65.20 14.67 -13.26
CA LEU A 22 65.83 13.42 -13.73
C LEU A 22 65.81 13.38 -15.27
N ASN A 23 67.02 13.51 -15.82
CA ASN A 23 67.30 13.51 -17.25
C ASN A 23 67.59 12.04 -17.66
N THR A 24 66.60 11.31 -18.18
CA THR A 24 66.82 10.08 -18.97
C THR A 24 65.73 9.92 -20.06
N PRO A 25 66.07 9.45 -21.26
CA PRO A 25 65.11 9.36 -22.37
C PRO A 25 64.27 8.07 -22.25
N PHE A 26 62.96 8.20 -22.02
CA PHE A 26 62.01 7.08 -22.12
C PHE A 26 61.41 6.98 -23.53
N PRO A 27 61.18 5.76 -24.06
CA PRO A 27 60.67 5.55 -25.42
C PRO A 27 59.19 5.95 -25.52
N SER A 28 58.81 6.52 -26.66
CA SER A 28 57.45 6.96 -26.98
C SER A 28 56.44 5.80 -26.90
N LEU A 29 55.80 5.64 -25.74
CA LEU A 29 54.67 4.74 -25.56
C LEU A 29 53.44 5.29 -26.29
N LYS A 30 52.86 4.44 -27.15
CA LYS A 30 51.68 4.74 -27.99
C LYS A 30 50.44 5.03 -27.13
N VAL A 31 50.22 6.29 -26.77
CA VAL A 31 49.02 6.77 -26.05
C VAL A 31 47.73 6.45 -26.81
N ALA A 32 47.77 6.36 -28.15
CA ALA A 32 46.62 6.03 -28.98
C ALA A 32 46.06 4.62 -28.71
N SER A 33 46.91 3.61 -28.47
CA SER A 33 46.43 2.23 -28.27
C SER A 33 45.72 2.03 -26.92
N ILE A 34 46.08 2.83 -25.92
CA ILE A 34 45.48 2.77 -24.57
C ILE A 34 44.06 3.38 -24.60
N VAL A 35 43.84 4.44 -25.38
CA VAL A 35 42.53 5.08 -25.54
C VAL A 35 41.56 4.20 -26.34
N ASP A 36 42.05 3.52 -27.38
CA ASP A 36 41.24 2.58 -28.16
C ASP A 36 40.88 1.33 -27.36
N ASP A 37 41.79 0.81 -26.54
CA ASP A 37 41.51 -0.28 -25.59
C ASP A 37 40.51 0.12 -24.51
N ALA A 38 40.55 1.37 -24.02
CA ALA A 38 39.58 1.88 -23.04
C ALA A 38 38.17 2.00 -23.64
N LYS A 39 38.06 2.46 -24.90
CA LYS A 39 36.77 2.48 -25.63
C LYS A 39 36.24 1.07 -25.90
N SER A 40 37.10 0.13 -26.26
CA SER A 40 36.69 -1.26 -26.50
C SER A 40 36.16 -1.92 -25.22
N LYS A 41 36.85 -1.71 -24.09
CA LYS A 41 36.41 -2.18 -22.76
C LYS A 41 35.12 -1.51 -22.30
N ALA A 42 34.93 -0.21 -22.53
CA ALA A 42 33.68 0.49 -22.22
C ALA A 42 32.51 -0.10 -23.03
N LYS A 43 32.71 -0.37 -24.33
CA LYS A 43 31.71 -0.98 -25.20
C LYS A 43 31.38 -2.42 -24.81
N GLN A 44 32.38 -3.19 -24.36
CA GLN A 44 32.18 -4.52 -23.77
C GLN A 44 31.46 -4.48 -22.41
N LEU A 45 31.71 -3.46 -21.59
CA LEU A 45 30.98 -3.26 -20.32
C LEU A 45 29.52 -2.86 -20.57
N GLU A 46 29.25 -2.01 -21.55
CA GLU A 46 27.89 -1.68 -21.97
C GLU A 46 27.14 -2.90 -22.55
N SER A 47 27.81 -3.73 -23.35
CA SER A 47 27.19 -4.95 -23.89
C SER A 47 26.89 -5.96 -22.77
N LYS A 48 27.84 -6.20 -21.86
CA LYS A 48 27.63 -7.06 -20.68
C LYS A 48 26.55 -6.50 -19.75
N SER A 49 26.46 -5.18 -19.61
CA SER A 49 25.38 -4.54 -18.84
C SER A 49 24.02 -4.71 -19.53
N LYS A 50 23.95 -4.62 -20.86
CA LYS A 50 22.71 -4.85 -21.61
C LYS A 50 22.26 -6.30 -21.54
N GLU A 51 23.18 -7.25 -21.68
CA GLU A 51 22.91 -8.69 -21.52
C GLU A 51 22.46 -9.02 -20.08
N GLY A 52 23.11 -8.42 -19.07
CA GLY A 52 22.68 -8.56 -17.67
C GLY A 52 21.29 -7.98 -17.40
N ILE A 53 20.93 -6.87 -18.05
CA ILE A 53 19.60 -6.27 -17.96
C ILE A 53 18.55 -7.13 -18.69
N GLU A 54 18.89 -7.72 -19.84
CA GLU A 54 17.99 -8.64 -20.54
C GLU A 54 17.80 -9.96 -19.78
N GLY A 55 18.86 -10.50 -19.19
CA GLY A 55 18.79 -11.67 -18.31
C GLY A 55 17.93 -11.39 -17.08
N ALA A 56 18.12 -10.24 -16.42
CA ALA A 56 17.28 -9.82 -15.31
C ALA A 56 15.81 -9.62 -15.73
N LYS A 57 15.55 -9.04 -16.92
CA LYS A 57 14.19 -8.91 -17.48
C LYS A 57 13.57 -10.28 -17.76
N ALA A 58 14.32 -11.22 -18.31
CA ALA A 58 13.83 -12.57 -18.60
C ALA A 58 13.49 -13.32 -17.30
N GLN A 59 14.35 -13.22 -16.29
CA GLN A 59 14.13 -13.84 -14.98
C GLN A 59 12.94 -13.19 -14.25
N ILE A 60 12.82 -11.87 -14.27
CA ILE A 60 11.65 -11.14 -13.75
C ILE A 60 10.38 -11.54 -14.53
N SER A 61 10.47 -11.74 -15.84
CA SER A 61 9.33 -12.16 -16.67
C SER A 61 8.91 -13.60 -16.34
N SER A 62 9.85 -14.53 -16.15
CA SER A 62 9.54 -15.91 -15.79
C SER A 62 8.99 -16.02 -14.37
N GLU A 63 9.57 -15.29 -13.42
CA GLU A 63 9.05 -15.21 -12.05
C GLU A 63 7.68 -14.53 -12.02
N ALA A 64 7.45 -13.50 -12.85
CA ALA A 64 6.15 -12.89 -13.02
C ALA A 64 5.12 -13.85 -13.63
N GLU A 65 5.48 -14.70 -14.58
CA GLU A 65 4.59 -15.73 -15.14
C GLU A 65 4.29 -16.85 -14.14
N ALA A 66 5.29 -17.27 -13.36
CA ALA A 66 5.10 -18.24 -12.27
C ALA A 66 4.22 -17.66 -11.15
N LEU A 67 4.41 -16.38 -10.81
CA LEU A 67 3.58 -15.67 -9.85
C LEU A 67 2.16 -15.46 -10.39
N ARG A 68 2.00 -15.13 -11.68
CA ARG A 68 0.69 -15.05 -12.37
C ARG A 68 -0.07 -16.35 -12.31
N SER A 69 0.59 -17.47 -12.59
CA SER A 69 0.01 -18.81 -12.48
C SER A 69 -0.46 -19.12 -11.05
N LYS A 70 0.38 -18.84 -10.05
CA LYS A 70 0.05 -19.06 -8.63
C LYS A 70 -1.01 -18.11 -8.09
N VAL A 71 -1.04 -16.88 -8.59
CA VAL A 71 -2.03 -15.85 -8.23
C VAL A 71 -3.39 -16.18 -8.86
N ALA A 72 -3.41 -16.62 -10.13
CA ALA A 72 -4.61 -17.06 -10.82
C ALA A 72 -5.24 -18.28 -10.12
N SER A 73 -4.40 -19.24 -9.70
CA SER A 73 -4.88 -20.41 -8.95
C SER A 73 -5.35 -20.06 -7.53
N ALA A 74 -4.64 -19.20 -6.81
CA ALA A 74 -5.03 -18.77 -5.46
C ALA A 74 -6.28 -17.87 -5.44
N ALA A 75 -6.54 -17.12 -6.50
CA ALA A 75 -7.72 -16.27 -6.64
C ALA A 75 -8.96 -17.01 -7.18
N GLY A 76 -8.85 -18.29 -7.55
CA GLY A 76 -9.95 -19.04 -8.17
C GLY A 76 -10.36 -18.52 -9.56
N VAL A 77 -9.52 -17.68 -10.18
CA VAL A 77 -9.76 -17.11 -11.51
C VAL A 77 -8.89 -17.90 -12.49
N GLY A 78 -9.51 -18.86 -13.18
CA GLY A 78 -8.84 -19.69 -14.19
C GLY A 78 -7.98 -18.84 -15.12
N ALA A 79 -6.80 -19.35 -15.46
CA ALA A 79 -5.78 -18.68 -16.28
C ALA A 79 -6.42 -17.95 -17.46
N ALA A 80 -6.66 -16.65 -17.30
CA ALA A 80 -7.25 -15.84 -18.35
C ALA A 80 -6.19 -15.75 -19.44
N SER A 81 -6.47 -16.42 -20.57
CA SER A 81 -5.70 -16.27 -21.79
C SER A 81 -5.66 -14.79 -22.17
N LYS A 82 -4.72 -14.44 -23.04
CA LYS A 82 -4.39 -13.10 -23.56
C LYS A 82 -5.55 -12.40 -24.31
N ALA A 83 -6.81 -12.73 -24.04
CA ALA A 83 -7.99 -12.01 -24.47
C ALA A 83 -8.13 -10.74 -23.61
N SER A 84 -8.10 -9.57 -24.26
CA SER A 84 -8.34 -8.28 -23.64
C SER A 84 -9.68 -8.31 -22.89
N ILE A 85 -9.63 -8.28 -21.56
CA ILE A 85 -10.85 -8.17 -20.75
C ILE A 85 -11.49 -6.82 -21.07
N GLU A 86 -12.74 -6.84 -21.52
CA GLU A 86 -13.49 -5.62 -21.80
C GLU A 86 -13.70 -4.80 -20.53
N LEU A 87 -13.42 -3.50 -20.59
CA LEU A 87 -13.62 -2.57 -19.48
C LEU A 87 -15.09 -2.59 -19.03
N TYR A 88 -15.32 -2.57 -17.72
CA TYR A 88 -16.65 -2.60 -17.09
C TYR A 88 -17.49 -3.87 -17.32
N SER A 89 -16.89 -4.93 -17.88
CA SER A 89 -17.50 -6.26 -17.92
C SER A 89 -17.52 -6.94 -16.54
N THR A 90 -18.33 -8.00 -16.38
CA THR A 90 -18.30 -8.83 -15.17
C THR A 90 -16.91 -9.39 -14.88
N LYS A 91 -16.15 -9.74 -15.93
CA LYS A 91 -14.76 -10.21 -15.83
C LYS A 91 -13.81 -9.11 -15.35
N TYR A 92 -14.05 -7.86 -15.75
CA TYR A 92 -13.29 -6.70 -15.25
C TYR A 92 -13.52 -6.48 -13.75
N TYR A 93 -14.78 -6.49 -13.30
CA TYR A 93 -15.07 -6.34 -11.87
C TYR A 93 -14.51 -7.51 -11.04
N ALA A 94 -14.57 -8.74 -11.56
CA ALA A 94 -13.95 -9.90 -10.93
C ALA A 94 -12.41 -9.78 -10.85
N ALA A 95 -11.75 -9.29 -11.90
CA ALA A 95 -10.31 -9.04 -11.89
C ALA A 95 -9.94 -7.93 -10.89
N CYS A 96 -10.75 -6.88 -10.77
CA CYS A 96 -10.57 -5.84 -9.77
C CYS A 96 -10.80 -6.37 -8.34
N ALA A 97 -11.80 -7.23 -8.13
CA ALA A 97 -12.02 -7.89 -6.86
C ALA A 97 -10.83 -8.80 -6.49
N GLY A 98 -10.35 -9.63 -7.42
CA GLY A 98 -9.18 -10.49 -7.22
C GLY A 98 -7.89 -9.71 -6.96
N GLY A 99 -7.66 -8.60 -7.66
CA GLY A 99 -6.57 -7.68 -7.35
C GLY A 99 -6.70 -7.09 -5.95
N GLY A 100 -7.92 -6.75 -5.53
CA GLY A 100 -8.22 -6.27 -4.18
C GLY A 100 -7.95 -7.31 -3.09
N VAL A 101 -8.32 -8.57 -3.32
CA VAL A 101 -8.01 -9.72 -2.44
C VAL A 101 -6.51 -9.81 -2.18
N LEU A 102 -5.71 -9.79 -3.24
CA LEU A 102 -4.26 -9.95 -3.12
C LEU A 102 -3.61 -8.72 -2.49
N ALA A 103 -4.02 -7.53 -2.92
CA ALA A 103 -3.50 -6.28 -2.38
C ALA A 103 -3.76 -6.18 -0.88
N CYS A 104 -5.01 -6.35 -0.43
CA CYS A 104 -5.35 -6.20 0.99
C CYS A 104 -4.96 -7.43 1.81
N GLY A 105 -5.28 -8.63 1.34
CA GLY A 105 -5.01 -9.88 2.06
C GLY A 105 -3.53 -10.09 2.33
N LEU A 106 -2.65 -9.94 1.31
CA LEU A 106 -1.21 -10.16 1.50
C LEU A 106 -0.58 -9.07 2.37
N THR A 107 -0.88 -7.81 2.11
CA THR A 107 -0.29 -6.71 2.89
C THR A 107 -0.68 -6.80 4.37
N HIS A 108 -1.95 -7.11 4.67
CA HIS A 108 -2.40 -7.29 6.04
C HIS A 108 -1.91 -8.57 6.69
N ALA A 109 -1.78 -9.68 5.95
CA ALA A 109 -1.15 -10.88 6.47
C ALA A 109 0.30 -10.58 6.90
N LEU A 110 1.08 -9.87 6.08
CA LEU A 110 2.46 -9.49 6.39
C LEU A 110 2.58 -8.56 7.61
N VAL A 111 1.63 -7.63 7.81
CA VAL A 111 1.65 -6.74 8.97
C VAL A 111 0.99 -7.33 10.24
N THR A 112 0.49 -8.57 10.20
CA THR A 112 -0.14 -9.25 11.35
C THR A 112 0.72 -9.18 12.64
N PRO A 113 2.05 -9.36 12.62
CA PRO A 113 2.86 -9.26 13.83
C PRO A 113 2.89 -7.84 14.43
N LEU A 114 2.81 -6.80 13.60
CA LEU A 114 2.68 -5.41 14.07
C LEU A 114 1.30 -5.21 14.71
N ASP A 115 0.24 -5.67 14.05
CA ASP A 115 -1.13 -5.56 14.54
C ASP A 115 -1.34 -6.32 15.85
N LEU A 116 -0.75 -7.51 16.00
CA LEU A 116 -0.81 -8.30 17.23
C LEU A 116 -0.25 -7.53 18.43
N VAL A 117 0.95 -6.95 18.30
CA VAL A 117 1.56 -6.17 19.38
C VAL A 117 0.73 -4.92 19.67
N LYS A 118 0.23 -4.26 18.63
CA LYS A 118 -0.65 -3.09 18.76
C LYS A 118 -1.92 -3.44 19.55
N CYS A 119 -2.66 -4.46 19.15
CA CYS A 119 -3.90 -4.87 19.81
C CYS A 119 -3.69 -5.24 21.29
N ARG A 120 -2.62 -5.96 21.61
CA ARG A 120 -2.28 -6.28 23.01
C ARG A 120 -1.96 -5.04 23.83
N ARG A 121 -1.18 -4.09 23.27
CA ARG A 121 -0.86 -2.82 23.95
C ARG A 121 -2.06 -1.89 24.12
N GLN A 122 -3.08 -2.04 23.28
CA GLN A 122 -4.34 -1.30 23.43
C GLN A 122 -5.17 -1.78 24.62
N VAL A 123 -5.07 -3.08 24.95
CA VAL A 123 -5.69 -3.66 26.14
C VAL A 123 -4.88 -3.35 27.39
N ASP A 124 -3.58 -3.65 27.36
CA ASP A 124 -2.66 -3.39 28.46
C ASP A 124 -1.33 -2.81 27.95
N LYS A 125 -1.10 -1.55 28.28
CA LYS A 125 0.07 -0.78 27.85
C LYS A 125 1.37 -1.26 28.52
N THR A 126 1.29 -1.99 29.63
CA THR A 126 2.44 -2.44 30.43
C THR A 126 3.06 -3.75 29.93
N LEU A 127 2.33 -4.51 29.09
CA LEU A 127 2.79 -5.80 28.55
C LEU A 127 4.14 -5.69 27.81
N TYR A 128 4.30 -4.63 27.00
CA TYR A 128 5.47 -4.45 26.14
C TYR A 128 6.01 -3.03 26.17
N LYS A 129 7.34 -2.91 26.29
CA LYS A 129 8.05 -1.61 26.22
C LYS A 129 8.03 -1.01 24.81
N GLY A 130 7.81 -1.83 23.79
CA GLY A 130 7.72 -1.43 22.38
C GLY A 130 7.49 -2.62 21.46
N ASN A 131 7.54 -2.38 20.14
CA ASN A 131 7.25 -3.41 19.15
C ASN A 131 8.29 -4.56 19.17
N MET A 132 9.58 -4.24 19.27
CA MET A 132 10.64 -5.25 19.33
C MET A 132 10.57 -6.12 20.59
N ASP A 133 10.31 -5.50 21.75
CA ASP A 133 10.12 -6.21 23.02
C ASP A 133 8.91 -7.15 22.93
N GLY A 134 7.80 -6.66 22.36
CA GLY A 134 6.61 -7.47 22.11
C GLY A 134 6.90 -8.67 21.22
N TRP A 135 7.58 -8.46 20.09
CA TRP A 135 7.93 -9.57 19.20
C TRP A 135 8.87 -10.58 19.84
N SER A 136 9.91 -10.12 20.54
CA SER A 136 10.86 -11.00 21.22
C SER A 136 10.16 -11.87 22.27
N LYS A 137 9.32 -11.26 23.12
CA LYS A 137 8.56 -11.98 24.16
C LYS A 137 7.58 -12.99 23.54
N ILE A 138 6.82 -12.60 22.53
CA ILE A 138 5.85 -13.48 21.85
C ILE A 138 6.57 -14.65 21.18
N TYR A 139 7.68 -14.37 20.49
CA TYR A 139 8.48 -15.39 19.82
C TYR A 139 9.06 -16.40 20.82
N LYS A 140 9.57 -15.94 21.97
CA LYS A 140 10.05 -16.83 23.04
C LYS A 140 8.96 -17.73 23.61
N SER A 141 7.72 -17.24 23.72
CA SER A 141 6.60 -18.02 24.28
C SER A 141 5.87 -18.93 23.29
N GLY A 142 5.82 -18.57 22.00
CA GLY A 142 4.96 -19.23 21.01
C GLY A 142 5.54 -19.33 19.60
N GLY A 143 6.81 -18.99 19.42
CA GLY A 143 7.51 -19.03 18.13
C GLY A 143 6.86 -18.15 17.05
N LEU A 144 7.05 -18.55 15.79
CA LEU A 144 6.45 -17.88 14.64
C LEU A 144 4.91 -17.97 14.65
N GLY A 145 4.35 -19.10 15.10
CA GLY A 145 2.89 -19.26 15.23
C GLY A 145 2.28 -18.24 16.18
N GLY A 146 2.97 -17.93 17.28
CA GLY A 146 2.59 -16.89 18.23
C GLY A 146 2.58 -15.49 17.61
N LEU A 147 3.60 -15.13 16.82
CA LEU A 147 3.68 -13.83 16.15
C LEU A 147 2.56 -13.60 15.13
N TYR A 148 2.06 -14.67 14.52
CA TYR A 148 0.97 -14.64 13.55
C TYR A 148 -0.38 -15.08 14.15
N THR A 149 -0.57 -14.91 15.46
CA THR A 149 -1.86 -15.15 16.12
C THR A 149 -2.95 -14.31 15.44
N GLY A 150 -4.02 -14.98 14.98
CA GLY A 150 -5.12 -14.32 14.27
C GLY A 150 -4.86 -14.08 12.77
N ILE A 151 -3.81 -14.67 12.16
CA ILE A 151 -3.56 -14.54 10.72
C ILE A 151 -4.73 -15.04 9.86
N GLY A 152 -5.43 -16.09 10.28
CA GLY A 152 -6.60 -16.64 9.57
C GLY A 152 -7.71 -15.61 9.34
N PRO A 153 -8.35 -15.08 10.40
CA PRO A 153 -9.37 -14.04 10.24
C PRO A 153 -8.80 -12.73 9.63
N THR A 154 -7.52 -12.42 9.84
CA THR A 154 -6.86 -11.27 9.19
C THR A 154 -6.83 -11.43 7.68
N TRP A 155 -6.25 -12.52 7.18
CA TRP A 155 -6.08 -12.77 5.76
C TRP A 155 -7.43 -12.89 5.05
N VAL A 156 -8.36 -13.69 5.58
CA VAL A 156 -9.70 -13.84 4.99
C VAL A 156 -10.49 -12.53 5.07
N GLY A 157 -10.47 -11.85 6.21
CA GLY A 157 -11.17 -10.59 6.43
C GLY A 157 -10.73 -9.50 5.46
N TYR A 158 -9.43 -9.22 5.40
CA TYR A 158 -8.91 -8.21 4.48
C TYR A 158 -8.99 -8.63 3.02
N SER A 159 -9.04 -9.92 2.70
CA SER A 159 -9.33 -10.41 1.36
C SER A 159 -10.75 -10.07 0.93
N VAL A 160 -11.75 -10.38 1.77
CA VAL A 160 -13.16 -10.04 1.53
C VAL A 160 -13.34 -8.52 1.44
N GLN A 161 -12.78 -7.78 2.38
CA GLN A 161 -12.83 -6.31 2.36
C GLN A 161 -12.18 -5.76 1.08
N GLY A 162 -11.01 -6.29 0.70
CA GLY A 162 -10.31 -5.92 -0.53
C GLY A 162 -11.12 -6.20 -1.79
N ALA A 163 -11.73 -7.39 -1.88
CA ALA A 163 -12.58 -7.78 -3.00
C ALA A 163 -13.74 -6.81 -3.20
N CYS A 164 -14.49 -6.54 -2.13
CA CYS A 164 -15.62 -5.63 -2.15
C CYS A 164 -15.17 -4.19 -2.44
N LYS A 165 -14.13 -3.71 -1.76
CA LYS A 165 -13.64 -2.33 -1.90
C LYS A 165 -13.19 -2.01 -3.32
N TYR A 166 -12.34 -2.85 -3.92
CA TYR A 166 -11.81 -2.58 -5.27
C TYR A 166 -12.78 -3.01 -6.38
N GLY A 167 -13.55 -4.08 -6.18
CA GLY A 167 -14.55 -4.53 -7.16
C GLY A 167 -15.75 -3.58 -7.24
N PHE A 168 -16.38 -3.26 -6.10
CA PHE A 168 -17.53 -2.37 -6.07
C PHE A 168 -17.16 -0.91 -6.34
N TYR A 169 -15.94 -0.46 -6.03
CA TYR A 169 -15.51 0.88 -6.39
C TYR A 169 -15.63 1.11 -7.90
N GLU A 170 -15.12 0.18 -8.71
CA GLU A 170 -15.20 0.29 -10.17
C GLU A 170 -16.65 0.22 -10.67
N TYR A 171 -17.47 -0.65 -10.07
CA TYR A 171 -18.90 -0.76 -10.40
C TYR A 171 -19.67 0.53 -10.09
N PHE A 172 -19.52 1.08 -8.88
CA PHE A 172 -20.21 2.31 -8.48
C PHE A 172 -19.67 3.53 -9.23
N LYS A 173 -18.36 3.60 -9.49
CA LYS A 173 -17.76 4.65 -10.31
C LYS A 173 -18.43 4.69 -11.68
N LYS A 174 -18.57 3.55 -12.36
CA LYS A 174 -19.25 3.48 -13.66
C LYS A 174 -20.73 3.81 -13.56
N LYS A 175 -21.43 3.22 -12.59
CA LYS A 175 -22.87 3.43 -12.38
C LYS A 175 -23.22 4.90 -12.13
N TYR A 176 -22.43 5.58 -11.30
CA TYR A 176 -22.64 7.00 -10.99
C TYR A 176 -22.22 7.91 -12.16
N ALA A 177 -21.16 7.58 -12.89
CA ALA A 177 -20.79 8.29 -14.12
C ALA A 177 -21.89 8.19 -15.19
N ASP A 178 -22.47 7.01 -15.39
CA ASP A 178 -23.56 6.79 -16.34
C ASP A 178 -24.84 7.52 -15.93
N ALA A 179 -25.14 7.55 -14.63
CA ALA A 179 -26.34 8.20 -14.11
C ALA A 179 -26.33 9.73 -14.32
N VAL A 180 -25.15 10.38 -14.26
CA VAL A 180 -25.04 11.83 -14.47
C VAL A 180 -24.85 12.22 -15.93
N GLY A 181 -24.45 11.27 -16.78
CA GLY A 181 -24.16 11.45 -18.20
C GLY A 181 -22.72 11.96 -18.48
N PRO A 182 -22.22 11.83 -19.73
CA PRO A 182 -20.79 11.98 -20.04
C PRO A 182 -20.20 13.36 -19.71
N ALA A 183 -20.94 14.44 -19.98
CA ALA A 183 -20.47 15.81 -19.70
C ALA A 183 -20.36 16.09 -18.19
N ASN A 184 -21.33 15.60 -17.42
CA ASN A 184 -21.36 15.76 -15.97
C ASN A 184 -20.42 14.78 -15.26
N ALA A 185 -20.12 13.62 -15.85
CA ALA A 185 -19.18 12.66 -15.31
C ALA A 185 -17.76 13.26 -15.19
N VAL A 186 -17.36 14.07 -16.16
CA VAL A 186 -16.09 14.80 -16.11
C VAL A 186 -16.16 15.94 -15.08
N LYS A 187 -17.26 16.71 -15.08
CA LYS A 187 -17.45 17.86 -14.17
C LYS A 187 -17.49 17.44 -12.70
N TYR A 188 -18.18 16.35 -12.38
CA TYR A 188 -18.39 15.85 -11.02
C TYR A 188 -17.53 14.61 -10.71
N LYS A 189 -16.40 14.42 -11.40
CA LYS A 189 -15.53 13.24 -11.23
C LYS A 189 -15.15 12.99 -9.77
N ASP A 190 -14.86 14.06 -9.03
CA ASP A 190 -14.39 13.97 -7.65
C ASP A 190 -15.51 13.46 -6.74
N ALA A 191 -16.72 14.00 -6.92
CA ALA A 191 -17.91 13.55 -6.20
C ALA A 191 -18.25 12.08 -6.54
N ILE A 192 -18.10 11.68 -7.81
CA ILE A 192 -18.30 10.30 -8.25
C ILE A 192 -17.30 9.35 -7.58
N TYR A 193 -16.01 9.72 -7.51
CA TYR A 193 -15.00 8.88 -6.87
C TYR A 193 -15.24 8.76 -5.37
N LEU A 194 -15.60 9.86 -4.71
CA LEU A 194 -15.92 9.88 -3.27
C LEU A 194 -17.19 9.07 -2.97
N ALA A 195 -18.26 9.25 -3.74
CA ALA A 195 -19.49 8.48 -3.57
C ALA A 195 -19.29 7.00 -3.89
N GLY A 196 -18.59 6.67 -4.97
CA GLY A 196 -18.34 5.30 -5.39
C GLY A 196 -17.49 4.53 -4.38
N SER A 197 -16.46 5.17 -3.83
CA SER A 197 -15.60 4.58 -2.80
C SER A 197 -16.31 4.45 -1.45
N ALA A 198 -17.15 5.41 -1.06
CA ALA A 198 -17.98 5.31 0.15
C ALA A 198 -18.99 4.16 0.07
N SER A 199 -19.71 4.03 -1.05
CA SER A 199 -20.65 2.93 -1.28
C SER A 199 -19.97 1.56 -1.29
N ALA A 200 -18.76 1.47 -1.87
CA ALA A 200 -17.96 0.26 -1.86
C ALA A 200 -17.51 -0.12 -0.44
N GLU A 201 -17.03 0.84 0.35
CA GLU A 201 -16.55 0.58 1.73
C GLU A 201 -17.70 0.18 2.66
N LEU A 202 -18.89 0.77 2.52
CA LEU A 202 -20.06 0.39 3.32
C LEU A 202 -20.35 -1.11 3.24
N ILE A 203 -20.34 -1.66 2.03
CA ILE A 203 -20.57 -3.08 1.77
C ILE A 203 -19.37 -3.91 2.23
N ALA A 204 -18.16 -3.45 1.94
CA ALA A 204 -16.93 -4.14 2.32
C ALA A 204 -16.82 -4.33 3.84
N ASP A 205 -17.12 -3.28 4.61
CA ASP A 205 -17.08 -3.29 6.07
C ASP A 205 -18.16 -4.17 6.68
N ALA A 206 -19.36 -4.20 6.09
CA ALA A 206 -20.42 -5.11 6.54
C ALA A 206 -20.03 -6.58 6.39
N ALA A 207 -19.32 -6.94 5.31
CA ALA A 207 -18.81 -8.29 5.09
C ALA A 207 -17.57 -8.60 5.95
N TYR A 208 -16.76 -7.59 6.26
CA TYR A 208 -15.52 -7.71 7.00
C TYR A 208 -15.69 -7.77 8.52
N VAL A 209 -16.67 -7.05 9.08
CA VAL A 209 -16.80 -6.85 10.53
C VAL A 209 -16.85 -8.14 11.37
N PRO A 210 -17.49 -9.26 10.93
CA PRO A 210 -17.46 -10.49 11.71
C PRO A 210 -16.05 -11.08 11.84
N LEU A 211 -15.25 -11.00 10.77
CA LEU A 211 -13.86 -11.45 10.76
C LEU A 211 -12.99 -10.55 11.64
N GLU A 212 -13.27 -9.24 11.65
CA GLU A 212 -12.60 -8.29 12.52
C GLU A 212 -12.88 -8.57 14.00
N ALA A 213 -14.13 -8.87 14.36
CA ALA A 213 -14.50 -9.22 15.73
C ALA A 213 -13.73 -10.45 16.25
N VAL A 214 -13.66 -11.50 15.43
CA VAL A 214 -12.89 -12.72 15.76
C VAL A 214 -11.39 -12.42 15.82
N LYS A 215 -10.84 -11.67 14.85
CA LYS A 215 -9.43 -11.25 14.82
C LYS A 215 -9.04 -10.53 16.12
N VAL A 216 -9.79 -9.50 16.48
CA VAL A 216 -9.51 -8.68 17.67
C VAL A 216 -9.51 -9.56 18.91
N ARG A 217 -10.53 -10.40 19.12
CA ARG A 217 -10.58 -11.29 20.29
C ARG A 217 -9.42 -12.28 20.35
N MET A 218 -9.01 -12.85 19.22
CA MET A 218 -7.86 -13.75 19.15
C MET A 218 -6.55 -13.02 19.47
N GLN A 219 -6.39 -11.77 19.05
CA GLN A 219 -5.16 -10.99 19.24
C GLN A 219 -5.04 -10.38 20.64
N THR A 220 -6.16 -9.98 21.24
CA THR A 220 -6.21 -9.31 22.55
C THR A 220 -6.16 -10.28 23.73
N THR A 221 -6.64 -11.51 23.57
CA THR A 221 -6.73 -12.48 24.68
C THR A 221 -5.41 -13.23 24.83
N ILE A 222 -4.90 -13.31 26.06
CA ILE A 222 -3.67 -14.04 26.42
C ILE A 222 -4.02 -15.00 27.57
N PRO A 223 -3.88 -16.33 27.40
CA PRO A 223 -3.52 -17.06 26.18
C PRO A 223 -4.57 -16.90 25.06
N PRO A 224 -4.23 -17.21 23.79
CA PRO A 224 -5.12 -17.00 22.66
C PRO A 224 -6.50 -17.64 22.82
N PHE A 225 -7.56 -16.87 22.55
CA PHE A 225 -8.96 -17.29 22.68
C PHE A 225 -9.33 -18.54 21.85
N ALA A 226 -8.70 -18.66 20.68
CA ALA A 226 -8.95 -19.74 19.74
C ALA A 226 -7.67 -20.14 19.01
N THR A 227 -7.62 -21.38 18.53
CA THR A 227 -6.48 -21.92 17.77
C THR A 227 -6.55 -21.58 16.29
N GLY A 228 -7.72 -21.21 15.78
CA GLY A 228 -7.94 -20.86 14.38
C GLY A 228 -9.23 -20.08 14.15
N MET A 229 -9.45 -19.65 12.91
CA MET A 229 -10.59 -18.81 12.53
C MET A 229 -11.94 -19.47 12.83
N VAL A 230 -12.13 -20.74 12.43
CA VAL A 230 -13.40 -21.45 12.60
C VAL A 230 -13.71 -21.69 14.08
N ASP A 231 -12.71 -22.11 14.86
CA ASP A 231 -12.83 -22.25 16.32
C ASP A 231 -13.16 -20.89 16.96
N GLY A 232 -12.48 -19.83 16.53
CA GLY A 232 -12.72 -18.46 16.98
C GLY A 232 -14.16 -18.00 16.72
N PHE A 233 -14.70 -18.25 15.53
CA PHE A 233 -16.11 -17.95 15.23
C PHE A 233 -17.07 -18.73 16.11
N LYS A 234 -16.89 -20.05 16.24
CA LYS A 234 -17.77 -20.90 17.05
C LYS A 234 -17.79 -20.45 18.51
N LYS A 235 -16.60 -20.23 19.10
CA LYS A 235 -16.47 -19.74 20.48
C LYS A 235 -17.03 -18.34 20.65
N PHE A 236 -16.77 -17.43 19.70
CA PHE A 236 -17.28 -16.07 19.77
C PHE A 236 -18.81 -16.07 19.77
N VAL A 237 -19.44 -16.79 18.84
CA VAL A 237 -20.90 -16.87 18.76
C VAL A 237 -21.49 -17.54 19.99
N ALA A 238 -20.84 -18.56 20.54
CA ALA A 238 -21.28 -19.20 21.78
C ALA A 238 -21.25 -18.26 23.01
N VAL A 239 -20.30 -17.33 23.06
CA VAL A 239 -20.12 -16.43 24.23
C VAL A 239 -20.87 -15.10 24.06
N GLU A 240 -20.82 -14.49 22.88
CA GLU A 240 -21.32 -13.12 22.64
C GLU A 240 -22.52 -13.06 21.69
N GLY A 241 -22.92 -14.19 21.12
CA GLY A 241 -23.98 -14.27 20.11
C GLY A 241 -23.60 -13.70 18.75
N THR A 242 -24.47 -13.90 17.77
CA THR A 242 -24.28 -13.39 16.39
C THR A 242 -24.35 -11.86 16.31
N GLY A 243 -25.17 -11.23 17.16
CA GLY A 243 -25.22 -9.76 17.27
C GLY A 243 -23.91 -9.14 17.75
N GLY A 244 -23.10 -9.88 18.52
CA GLY A 244 -21.77 -9.46 18.97
C GLY A 244 -20.80 -9.16 17.82
N LEU A 245 -20.92 -9.89 16.70
CA LEU A 245 -20.04 -9.76 15.53
C LEU A 245 -20.13 -8.40 14.83
N TYR A 246 -21.25 -7.68 15.00
CA TYR A 246 -21.52 -6.41 14.33
C TYR A 246 -21.44 -5.20 15.28
N LYS A 247 -21.11 -5.39 16.57
CA LYS A 247 -21.03 -4.30 17.56
C LYS A 247 -20.06 -3.19 17.17
N SER A 248 -18.99 -3.51 16.45
CA SER A 248 -17.98 -2.56 16.03
C SER A 248 -18.28 -1.87 14.69
N LEU A 249 -19.37 -2.21 13.99
CA LEU A 249 -19.65 -1.74 12.63
C LEU A 249 -19.72 -0.21 12.52
N GLY A 250 -20.43 0.45 13.44
CA GLY A 250 -20.53 1.91 13.44
C GLY A 250 -19.18 2.59 13.66
N SER A 251 -18.36 2.06 14.58
CA SER A 251 -16.98 2.55 14.79
C SER A 251 -16.09 2.28 13.58
N LEU A 252 -16.28 1.14 12.92
CA LEU A 252 -15.54 0.76 11.72
C LEU A 252 -15.82 1.75 10.59
N TRP A 253 -17.09 1.99 10.26
CA TRP A 253 -17.50 2.95 9.23
C TRP A 253 -16.98 4.36 9.49
N SER A 254 -17.02 4.83 10.75
CA SER A 254 -16.54 6.16 11.10
C SER A 254 -15.06 6.39 10.76
N ARG A 255 -14.26 5.32 10.72
CA ARG A 255 -12.83 5.35 10.39
C ARG A 255 -12.56 4.98 8.94
N GLN A 256 -13.20 3.92 8.46
CA GLN A 256 -12.90 3.27 7.19
C GLN A 256 -13.46 4.03 5.99
N ILE A 257 -14.67 4.58 6.09
CA ILE A 257 -15.29 5.32 4.98
C ILE A 257 -14.47 6.57 4.63
N PRO A 258 -14.12 7.46 5.57
CA PRO A 258 -13.28 8.62 5.25
C PRO A 258 -11.90 8.21 4.72
N TYR A 259 -11.31 7.16 5.28
CA TYR A 259 -10.04 6.61 4.83
C TYR A 259 -10.11 6.14 3.37
N THR A 260 -11.12 5.35 3.02
CA THR A 260 -11.27 4.78 1.68
C THR A 260 -11.66 5.85 0.65
N MET A 261 -12.51 6.80 1.02
CA MET A 261 -12.83 7.98 0.19
C MET A 261 -11.56 8.73 -0.20
N MET A 262 -10.73 9.08 0.79
CA MET A 262 -9.46 9.74 0.53
C MET A 262 -8.49 8.87 -0.25
N LYS A 263 -8.44 7.57 0.03
CA LYS A 263 -7.52 6.64 -0.64
C LYS A 263 -7.74 6.60 -2.14
N PHE A 264 -8.98 6.41 -2.58
CA PHE A 264 -9.29 6.34 -4.02
C PHE A 264 -9.20 7.70 -4.68
N TRP A 265 -9.80 8.74 -4.08
CA TRP A 265 -9.79 10.08 -4.67
C TRP A 265 -8.37 10.64 -4.80
N SER A 266 -7.57 10.60 -3.73
CA SER A 266 -6.21 11.15 -3.76
C SER A 266 -5.28 10.33 -4.63
N PHE A 267 -5.47 9.01 -4.74
CA PHE A 267 -4.69 8.19 -5.65
C PHE A 267 -4.96 8.57 -7.11
N GLU A 268 -6.22 8.60 -7.53
CA GLU A 268 -6.61 8.95 -8.92
C GLU A 268 -6.15 10.38 -9.26
N ALA A 269 -6.33 11.33 -8.34
CA ALA A 269 -5.86 12.70 -8.51
C ALA A 269 -4.32 12.80 -8.61
N THR A 270 -3.60 12.06 -7.77
CA THR A 270 -2.13 12.08 -7.74
C THR A 270 -1.56 11.45 -9.00
N VAL A 271 -2.08 10.29 -9.40
CA VAL A 271 -1.65 9.59 -10.62
C VAL A 271 -1.92 10.45 -11.85
N THR A 272 -3.09 11.10 -11.93
CA THR A 272 -3.40 12.04 -13.03
C THR A 272 -2.39 13.19 -13.08
N LYS A 273 -2.05 13.79 -11.94
CA LYS A 273 -1.07 14.88 -11.86
C LYS A 273 0.35 14.43 -12.20
N ILE A 274 0.76 13.24 -11.78
CA ILE A 274 2.06 12.67 -12.14
C ILE A 274 2.14 12.43 -13.65
N TYR A 275 1.12 11.84 -14.28
CA TYR A 275 1.14 11.66 -15.73
C TYR A 275 1.10 12.99 -16.49
N ALA A 276 0.35 13.98 -16.00
CA ALA A 276 0.34 15.32 -16.58
C ALA A 276 1.73 15.99 -16.52
N SER A 277 2.48 15.82 -15.42
CA SER A 277 3.83 16.41 -15.29
C SER A 277 4.89 15.67 -16.11
N LEU A 278 4.72 14.38 -16.36
CA LEU A 278 5.64 13.59 -17.17
C LEU A 278 5.48 13.85 -18.69
N GLY A 279 4.39 14.50 -19.11
CA GLY A 279 4.23 15.10 -20.44
C GLY A 279 4.06 14.13 -21.61
N LYS A 280 4.05 12.81 -21.38
CA LYS A 280 3.74 11.80 -22.41
C LYS A 280 2.46 11.03 -22.08
N PRO A 281 1.74 10.52 -23.09
CA PRO A 281 0.60 9.64 -22.86
C PRO A 281 1.02 8.42 -22.03
N LYS A 282 0.16 8.00 -21.10
CA LYS A 282 0.43 6.88 -20.19
C LYS A 282 0.88 5.59 -20.90
N ASP A 283 0.31 5.33 -22.08
CA ASP A 283 0.58 4.14 -22.90
C ASP A 283 2.00 4.13 -23.49
N SER A 284 2.70 5.26 -23.48
CA SER A 284 4.09 5.36 -23.93
C SER A 284 5.12 4.95 -22.87
N TYR A 285 4.71 4.83 -21.61
CA TYR A 285 5.57 4.38 -20.53
C TYR A 285 5.59 2.86 -20.43
N ASN A 286 6.76 2.30 -20.13
CA ASN A 286 6.87 0.88 -19.90
C ASN A 286 6.14 0.46 -18.60
N LYS A 287 5.84 -0.83 -18.47
CA LYS A 287 5.08 -1.36 -17.33
C LYS A 287 5.73 -1.06 -15.97
N LEU A 288 7.07 -1.07 -15.90
CA LEU A 288 7.80 -0.77 -14.68
C LEU A 288 7.63 0.70 -14.27
N GLN A 289 7.68 1.63 -15.23
CA GLN A 289 7.43 3.05 -15.00
C GLN A 289 6.00 3.28 -14.52
N GLN A 290 5.01 2.63 -15.14
CA GLN A 290 3.62 2.74 -14.71
C GLN A 290 3.42 2.22 -13.28
N LEU A 291 4.01 1.08 -12.93
CA LEU A 291 3.99 0.53 -11.57
C LEU A 291 4.73 1.44 -10.57
N GLY A 292 5.81 2.09 -10.99
CA GLY A 292 6.51 3.10 -10.20
C GLY A 292 5.63 4.32 -9.90
N VAL A 293 4.87 4.80 -10.88
CA VAL A 293 3.86 5.86 -10.68
C VAL A 293 2.79 5.40 -9.69
N SER A 294 2.32 4.15 -9.79
CA SER A 294 1.34 3.59 -8.85
C SER A 294 1.89 3.50 -7.43
N PHE A 295 3.16 3.12 -7.25
CA PHE A 295 3.79 3.08 -5.93
C PHE A 295 3.91 4.47 -5.32
N VAL A 296 4.45 5.45 -6.06
CA VAL A 296 4.62 6.83 -5.59
C VAL A 296 3.26 7.49 -5.34
N GLY A 297 2.32 7.33 -6.27
CA GLY A 297 0.95 7.80 -6.13
C GLY A 297 0.24 7.17 -4.93
N GLY A 298 0.46 5.88 -4.70
CA GLY A 298 -0.03 5.17 -3.53
C GLY A 298 0.55 5.66 -2.21
N TYR A 299 1.85 6.00 -2.18
CA TYR A 299 2.46 6.56 -0.98
C TYR A 299 1.90 7.94 -0.65
N ILE A 300 1.84 8.84 -1.64
CA ILE A 300 1.27 10.18 -1.49
C ILE A 300 -0.20 10.11 -1.06
N ALA A 301 -0.99 9.24 -1.70
CA ALA A 301 -2.37 8.97 -1.30
C ALA A 301 -2.43 8.51 0.17
N GLY A 302 -1.54 7.61 0.59
CA GLY A 302 -1.44 7.16 1.98
C GLY A 302 -1.11 8.29 2.97
N VAL A 303 -0.31 9.30 2.58
CA VAL A 303 -0.08 10.50 3.40
C VAL A 303 -1.40 11.26 3.60
N PHE A 304 -2.15 11.52 2.52
CA PHE A 304 -3.45 12.19 2.61
C PHE A 304 -4.45 11.39 3.45
N CYS A 305 -4.49 10.07 3.27
CA CYS A 305 -5.31 9.17 4.08
C CYS A 305 -4.95 9.26 5.56
N ALA A 306 -3.66 9.27 5.88
CA ALA A 306 -3.20 9.40 7.26
C ALA A 306 -3.70 10.72 7.83
N VAL A 307 -3.44 11.85 7.18
CA VAL A 307 -3.83 13.19 7.68
C VAL A 307 -5.34 13.30 7.89
N VAL A 308 -6.17 12.90 6.92
CA VAL A 308 -7.63 13.06 7.02
C VAL A 308 -8.24 12.10 8.04
N SER A 309 -7.75 10.86 8.13
CA SER A 309 -8.31 9.86 9.06
C SER A 309 -7.77 9.97 10.49
N HIS A 310 -6.65 10.69 10.72
CA HIS A 310 -5.94 10.68 12.00
C HIS A 310 -6.75 11.26 13.17
N PRO A 311 -7.49 12.37 13.04
CA PRO A 311 -8.32 12.88 14.14
C PRO A 311 -9.40 11.88 14.55
N ALA A 312 -10.12 11.31 13.59
CA ALA A 312 -11.15 10.30 13.84
C ALA A 312 -10.56 9.04 14.49
N ASP A 313 -9.41 8.59 14.02
CA ASP A 313 -8.72 7.42 14.57
C ASP A 313 -8.24 7.65 16.01
N THR A 314 -7.72 8.84 16.32
CA THR A 314 -7.34 9.22 17.68
C THR A 314 -8.54 9.22 18.60
N MET A 315 -9.67 9.80 18.16
CA MET A 315 -10.90 9.83 18.94
C MET A 315 -11.47 8.43 19.20
N VAL A 316 -11.59 7.61 18.16
CA VAL A 316 -12.07 6.22 18.28
C VAL A 316 -11.15 5.39 19.17
N SER A 317 -9.84 5.56 19.05
CA SER A 317 -8.87 4.83 19.89
C SER A 317 -8.96 5.22 21.35
N LYS A 318 -9.26 6.48 21.66
CA LYS A 318 -9.47 6.97 23.03
C LYS A 318 -10.82 6.55 23.59
N LEU A 319 -11.88 6.54 22.77
CA LEU A 319 -13.20 6.03 23.14
C LEU A 319 -13.17 4.53 23.46
N ASN A 320 -12.39 3.77 22.70
CA ASN A 320 -12.26 2.32 22.86
C ASN A 320 -11.15 1.90 23.84
N ALA A 321 -10.39 2.84 24.39
CA ALA A 321 -9.44 2.53 25.45
C ALA A 321 -10.21 2.07 26.70
N VAL A 322 -9.75 1.00 27.34
CA VAL A 322 -10.36 0.48 28.56
C VAL A 322 -10.36 1.59 29.61
N GLY A 323 -11.56 2.06 29.98
CA GLY A 323 -11.74 3.05 31.04
C GLY A 323 -11.29 2.47 32.39
N LYS A 324 -10.93 3.34 33.34
CA LYS A 324 -10.70 2.91 34.72
C LYS A 324 -11.99 2.27 35.26
N GLU A 325 -11.92 1.14 35.95
CA GLU A 325 -13.09 0.52 36.58
C GLU A 325 -13.85 1.56 37.41
N GLY A 326 -15.17 1.66 37.19
CA GLY A 326 -16.05 2.65 37.85
C GLY A 326 -16.18 4.01 37.15
N SER A 327 -15.48 4.27 36.03
CA SER A 327 -15.65 5.52 35.26
C SER A 327 -16.69 5.39 34.13
N ALA A 328 -17.51 6.43 33.95
CA ALA A 328 -18.44 6.52 32.83
C ALA A 328 -17.67 6.46 31.50
N LYS A 329 -18.25 5.83 30.47
CA LYS A 329 -17.63 5.79 29.13
C LYS A 329 -17.34 7.23 28.69
N PRO A 330 -16.09 7.54 28.32
CA PRO A 330 -15.74 8.90 27.91
C PRO A 330 -16.55 9.26 26.65
N SER A 331 -17.02 10.50 26.59
CA SER A 331 -17.69 11.03 25.40
C SER A 331 -16.68 11.67 24.46
N VAL A 332 -17.04 11.85 23.19
CA VAL A 332 -16.25 12.63 22.23
C VAL A 332 -15.92 14.01 22.81
N GLY A 333 -16.89 14.66 23.45
CA GLY A 333 -16.71 15.99 24.04
C GLY A 333 -15.74 16.01 25.22
N SER A 334 -15.77 15.00 26.10
CA SER A 334 -14.84 14.95 27.24
C SER A 334 -13.40 14.68 26.79
N ILE A 335 -13.21 13.79 25.82
CA ILE A 335 -11.88 13.49 25.26
C ILE A 335 -11.33 14.74 24.57
N TYR A 336 -12.14 15.43 23.77
CA TYR A 336 -11.69 16.64 23.08
C TYR A 336 -11.30 17.75 24.06
N LYS A 337 -12.03 17.90 25.18
CA LYS A 337 -11.65 18.82 26.27
C LYS A 337 -10.31 18.45 26.94
N GLU A 338 -10.00 17.17 27.05
CA GLU A 338 -8.76 16.67 27.67
C GLU A 338 -7.54 16.84 26.76
N ILE A 339 -7.64 16.43 25.49
CA ILE A 339 -6.48 16.38 24.58
C ILE A 339 -6.35 17.64 23.70
N GLY A 340 -7.43 18.41 23.54
CA GLY A 340 -7.51 19.57 22.67
C GLY A 340 -7.27 19.26 21.18
N PHE A 341 -7.23 20.30 20.35
CA PHE A 341 -6.95 20.15 18.91
C PHE A 341 -5.55 19.58 18.65
N GLY A 342 -4.53 20.02 19.40
CA GLY A 342 -3.16 19.51 19.25
C GLY A 342 -3.03 18.02 19.55
N GLY A 343 -3.75 17.52 20.56
CA GLY A 343 -3.72 16.11 20.93
C GLY A 343 -4.35 15.17 19.90
N LEU A 344 -5.24 15.67 19.04
CA LEU A 344 -5.79 14.90 17.91
C LEU A 344 -4.71 14.45 16.92
N TRP A 345 -3.59 15.17 16.84
CA TRP A 345 -2.52 14.95 15.88
C TRP A 345 -1.35 14.13 16.45
N ALA A 346 -1.45 13.70 17.70
CA ALA A 346 -0.43 12.87 18.34
C ALA A 346 -0.24 11.55 17.57
N GLY A 347 0.99 11.25 17.16
CA GLY A 347 1.33 10.03 16.44
C GLY A 347 1.12 10.06 14.92
N LEU A 348 0.77 11.22 14.34
CA LEU A 348 0.56 11.36 12.88
C LEU A 348 1.80 10.93 12.08
N GLY A 349 3.01 11.32 12.49
CA GLY A 349 4.24 10.98 11.76
C GLY A 349 4.43 9.46 11.62
N THR A 350 4.22 8.70 12.70
CA THR A 350 4.26 7.24 12.66
C THR A 350 3.17 6.67 11.77
N ARG A 351 1.96 7.24 11.81
CA ARG A 351 0.85 6.84 10.94
C ARG A 351 1.15 7.10 9.47
N ILE A 352 1.79 8.22 9.12
CA ILE A 352 2.19 8.54 7.75
C ILE A 352 3.14 7.46 7.19
N VAL A 353 4.15 7.06 7.96
CA VAL A 353 5.09 6.01 7.51
C VAL A 353 4.36 4.68 7.34
N MET A 354 3.52 4.28 8.29
CA MET A 354 2.80 3.01 8.25
C MET A 354 1.75 2.97 7.13
N ILE A 355 0.86 3.96 7.08
CA ILE A 355 -0.24 4.01 6.12
C ILE A 355 0.27 4.34 4.71
N GLY A 356 1.27 5.21 4.60
CA GLY A 356 1.93 5.53 3.33
C GLY A 356 2.53 4.29 2.69
N THR A 357 3.37 3.54 3.43
CA THR A 357 3.99 2.31 2.91
C THR A 357 2.96 1.21 2.62
N LEU A 358 2.00 0.98 3.51
CA LEU A 358 0.93 0.00 3.30
C LEU A 358 0.11 0.33 2.05
N THR A 359 -0.28 1.59 1.88
CA THR A 359 -1.11 2.03 0.73
C THR A 359 -0.31 1.95 -0.58
N ALA A 360 0.96 2.32 -0.56
CA ALA A 360 1.86 2.18 -1.72
C ALA A 360 1.97 0.73 -2.18
N LEU A 361 2.19 -0.20 -1.24
CA LEU A 361 2.27 -1.63 -1.54
C LEU A 361 0.94 -2.20 -2.04
N GLN A 362 -0.19 -1.80 -1.44
CA GLN A 362 -1.52 -2.23 -1.88
C GLN A 362 -1.79 -1.80 -3.33
N TRP A 363 -1.51 -0.55 -3.68
CA TRP A 363 -1.69 -0.06 -5.05
C TRP A 363 -0.73 -0.70 -6.04
N LEU A 364 0.53 -0.92 -5.63
CA LEU A 364 1.51 -1.63 -6.45
C LEU A 364 1.05 -3.05 -6.78
N ILE A 365 0.61 -3.81 -5.78
CA ILE A 365 0.10 -5.18 -5.97
C ILE A 365 -1.16 -5.15 -6.84
N TYR A 366 -2.08 -4.23 -6.58
CA TYR A 366 -3.32 -4.12 -7.33
C TYR A 366 -3.09 -3.83 -8.82
N ASP A 367 -2.23 -2.84 -9.13
CA ASP A 367 -1.92 -2.48 -10.50
C ASP A 367 -1.05 -3.53 -11.20
N TYR A 368 -0.18 -4.21 -10.46
CA TYR A 368 0.54 -5.38 -10.98
C TYR A 368 -0.44 -6.48 -11.43
N VAL A 369 -1.46 -6.76 -10.61
CA VAL A 369 -2.50 -7.75 -10.95
C VAL A 369 -3.32 -7.29 -12.15
N LYS A 370 -3.72 -6.02 -12.23
CA LYS A 370 -4.38 -5.48 -13.43
C LYS A 370 -3.53 -5.66 -14.69
N VAL A 371 -2.25 -5.29 -14.64
CA VAL A 371 -1.30 -5.47 -15.76
C VAL A 371 -1.09 -6.93 -16.11
N ALA A 372 -1.11 -7.83 -15.13
CA ALA A 372 -1.05 -9.27 -15.34
C ALA A 372 -2.26 -9.80 -16.12
N PHE A 373 -3.45 -9.28 -15.87
CA PHE A 373 -4.68 -9.59 -16.60
C PHE A 373 -4.85 -8.81 -17.91
N GLY A 374 -3.84 -8.04 -18.34
CA GLY A 374 -3.90 -7.23 -19.56
C GLY A 374 -4.78 -5.99 -19.44
N LEU A 375 -5.16 -5.61 -18.22
CA LEU A 375 -5.92 -4.40 -17.93
C LEU A 375 -4.99 -3.18 -17.77
N PRO A 376 -5.49 -1.97 -18.07
CA PRO A 376 -4.77 -0.74 -17.77
C PRO A 376 -4.54 -0.60 -16.26
N THR A 377 -3.40 -0.03 -15.87
CA THR A 377 -3.17 0.39 -14.48
C THR A 377 -4.18 1.47 -14.09
N THR A 378 -4.43 1.65 -12.81
CA THR A 378 -5.38 2.64 -12.30
C THR A 378 -4.96 4.07 -12.69
N GLY A 379 -5.91 4.98 -12.89
CA GLY A 379 -5.65 6.33 -13.41
C GLY A 379 -5.37 6.41 -14.92
N SER A 380 -5.61 5.34 -15.69
CA SER A 380 -5.76 5.51 -17.14
C SER A 380 -7.06 6.27 -17.38
N ALA A 381 -6.96 7.49 -17.90
CA ALA A 381 -8.13 8.19 -18.43
C ALA A 381 -8.85 7.22 -19.36
N GLU A 382 -10.17 7.10 -19.21
CA GLU A 382 -10.99 6.31 -20.11
C GLU A 382 -10.60 6.65 -21.56
N PRO A 383 -10.48 5.66 -22.45
CA PRO A 383 -10.41 5.97 -23.86
C PRO A 383 -11.68 6.77 -24.16
N GLN A 384 -11.51 8.05 -24.49
CA GLN A 384 -12.60 8.82 -25.08
C GLN A 384 -13.07 8.02 -26.27
N LYS A 385 -14.26 7.42 -26.17
CA LYS A 385 -14.97 6.94 -27.36
C LYS A 385 -15.16 8.18 -28.22
N LYS A 386 -14.30 8.32 -29.23
CA LYS A 386 -14.50 9.26 -30.33
C LYS A 386 -15.75 8.87 -31.10
#